data_AF-A0A2H0AVQ7-F1
#
_entry.id   AF-A0A2H0AVQ7-F1
#
_cell.length_a   1.000
_cell.length_b   1.000
_cell.length_c   1.000
_cell.angle_alpha   90.00
_cell.angle_beta   90.00
_cell.angle_gamma   90.00
#
_symmetry.space_group_name_H-M   'P 1'
#
loop_
_entity.id
_entity.type
_entity.pdbx_description
1 polymer ?
#
loop_
_entity_poly.entity_id
_entity_poly.type
_entity_poly.pdbx_seq_one_letter_code
_entity_poly.pdbx_strand_id
1 'polypeptide(L)'
;MKGQNGHKSVLVIGGGIAGIQASLDLANMGFRVYLVEKSPSIGGRMAQLDKTFPTNDCAMCILAPKMIEASSHSNIDLYTYSEVEDVSGEVGDFKVKINKRSPFVDWNKCTGCGFCEETCPVILPKEFDQGLGKRKAIFIPFPQAVPKKYVIDKREERPCKAACKDACPVHTNVLGYIKLIAEREFQEAYKLIRDTNPLPASVGRVCYAPCEEACNRGQLDEPMAIRDLKRFAADQVNIEELEVPTVTKTDKRVAIVGSGPAGLAAANDLALKGHDVTIFEALPEPGGMLRVGIPEYRLPKDILRKEIGYIQKLGVEIRTGVQVGKDIALEEIRENHDALFIATGAHGGMRLRAEGEELPGVIEGIRFLRAVNLGEKVQVGKKVAVIGGGNTAVDCARTAKRLGAKEVKIVYRRSRSEMPASA
;
A
#
# COMPACT_ATOMS: atom_id res chain seq x y z
N MET A 1 -10.69 -28.60 -27.84
CA MET A 1 -10.77 -29.57 -26.72
C MET A 1 -11.57 -30.78 -27.20
N LYS A 2 -11.02 -32.00 -27.17
CA LYS A 2 -11.76 -33.23 -27.52
C LYS A 2 -12.49 -33.75 -26.28
N GLY A 3 -13.82 -33.80 -26.31
CA GLY A 3 -14.67 -34.21 -25.18
C GLY A 3 -14.47 -35.68 -24.80
N GLN A 4 -14.51 -35.98 -23.49
CA GLN A 4 -14.19 -37.29 -22.91
C GLN A 4 -15.23 -38.42 -23.15
N ASN A 5 -16.29 -38.23 -23.95
CA ASN A 5 -17.37 -39.23 -24.08
C ASN A 5 -17.89 -39.47 -25.51
N GLY A 6 -17.09 -39.27 -26.56
CA GLY A 6 -17.53 -39.53 -27.95
C GLY A 6 -18.62 -38.58 -28.48
N HIS A 7 -19.17 -37.71 -27.63
CA HIS A 7 -20.06 -36.62 -28.01
C HIS A 7 -19.26 -35.39 -28.48
N LYS A 8 -19.68 -34.81 -29.61
CA LYS A 8 -19.08 -33.58 -30.16
C LYS A 8 -19.29 -32.40 -29.19
N SER A 9 -18.32 -31.51 -29.10
CA SER A 9 -18.42 -30.27 -28.31
C SER A 9 -18.81 -29.10 -29.20
N VAL A 10 -19.60 -28.17 -28.66
CA VAL A 10 -20.04 -26.95 -29.34
C VAL A 10 -19.70 -25.74 -28.48
N LEU A 11 -19.17 -24.68 -29.09
CA LEU A 11 -18.96 -23.39 -28.45
C LEU A 11 -20.05 -22.43 -28.90
N VAL A 12 -20.77 -21.84 -27.95
CA VAL A 12 -21.75 -20.78 -28.20
C VAL A 12 -21.18 -19.47 -27.67
N ILE A 13 -21.06 -18.47 -28.55
CA ILE A 13 -20.53 -17.15 -28.21
C ILE A 13 -21.70 -16.17 -28.02
N GLY A 14 -21.86 -15.66 -26.81
CA GLY A 14 -22.89 -14.70 -26.42
C GLY A 14 -23.99 -15.32 -25.57
N GLY A 15 -24.11 -14.85 -24.34
CA GLY A 15 -25.11 -15.27 -23.35
C GLY A 15 -26.44 -14.50 -23.42
N GLY A 16 -26.84 -14.00 -24.59
CA GLY A 16 -28.19 -13.45 -24.79
C GLY A 16 -29.26 -14.55 -24.88
N ILE A 17 -30.54 -14.18 -24.94
CA ILE A 17 -31.66 -15.15 -25.00
C ILE A 17 -31.48 -16.21 -26.10
N ALA A 18 -30.99 -15.81 -27.29
CA ALA A 18 -30.75 -16.73 -28.39
C ALA A 18 -29.61 -17.73 -28.10
N GLY A 19 -28.50 -17.25 -27.53
CA GLY A 19 -27.37 -18.12 -27.17
C GLY A 19 -27.68 -19.04 -26.00
N ILE A 20 -28.46 -18.57 -25.02
CA ILE A 20 -28.97 -19.40 -23.93
C ILE A 20 -29.87 -20.51 -24.50
N GLN A 21 -30.84 -20.17 -25.34
CA GLN A 21 -31.75 -21.14 -25.94
C GLN A 21 -31.01 -22.16 -26.80
N ALA A 22 -30.11 -21.71 -27.68
CA ALA A 22 -29.30 -22.59 -28.50
C ALA A 22 -28.43 -23.53 -27.66
N SER A 23 -27.89 -23.04 -26.54
CA SER A 23 -27.09 -23.87 -25.62
C SER A 23 -27.94 -24.94 -24.95
N LEU A 24 -29.16 -24.60 -24.51
CA LEU A 24 -30.10 -25.56 -23.92
C LEU A 24 -30.52 -26.63 -24.93
N ASP A 25 -30.89 -26.24 -26.15
CA ASP A 25 -31.32 -27.19 -27.17
C ASP A 25 -30.19 -28.17 -27.54
N LEU A 26 -28.96 -27.66 -27.75
CA LEU A 26 -27.78 -28.49 -28.01
C LEU A 26 -27.42 -29.40 -26.84
N ALA A 27 -27.53 -28.90 -25.61
CA ALA A 27 -27.23 -29.67 -24.40
C ALA A 27 -28.27 -30.79 -24.16
N ASN A 28 -29.54 -30.53 -24.47
CA ASN A 28 -30.63 -31.50 -24.44
C ASN A 28 -30.50 -32.57 -25.54
N MET A 29 -29.88 -32.21 -26.68
CA MET A 29 -29.49 -33.17 -27.73
C MET A 29 -28.24 -34.00 -27.36
N GLY A 30 -27.65 -33.78 -26.19
CA GLY A 30 -26.50 -34.54 -25.67
C GLY A 30 -25.13 -34.02 -26.11
N PHE A 31 -25.03 -32.82 -26.70
CA PHE A 31 -23.74 -32.19 -26.98
C PHE A 31 -23.17 -31.54 -25.72
N ARG A 32 -21.83 -31.54 -25.58
CA ARG A 32 -21.15 -30.74 -24.55
C ARG A 32 -21.06 -29.30 -25.04
N VAL A 33 -21.73 -28.37 -24.36
CA VAL A 33 -21.80 -26.97 -24.77
C VAL A 33 -20.91 -26.11 -23.88
N TYR A 34 -20.09 -25.27 -24.50
CA TYR A 34 -19.33 -24.22 -23.85
C TYR A 34 -20.02 -22.90 -24.17
N LEU A 35 -20.62 -22.24 -23.18
CA LEU A 35 -21.29 -20.95 -23.36
C LEU A 35 -20.38 -19.83 -22.86
N VAL A 36 -19.90 -18.97 -23.77
CA VAL A 36 -18.99 -17.86 -23.46
C VAL A 36 -19.75 -16.53 -23.49
N GLU A 37 -19.66 -15.76 -22.41
CA GLU A 37 -20.26 -14.43 -22.31
C GLU A 37 -19.25 -13.42 -21.77
N LYS A 38 -19.13 -12.28 -22.48
CA LYS A 38 -18.19 -11.21 -22.13
C LYS A 38 -18.54 -10.51 -20.81
N SER A 39 -19.82 -10.45 -20.49
CA SER A 39 -20.34 -9.82 -19.28
C SER A 39 -20.23 -10.77 -18.07
N PRO A 40 -20.25 -10.25 -16.84
CA PRO A 40 -20.24 -11.10 -15.63
C PRO A 40 -21.45 -12.03 -15.49
N SER A 41 -22.53 -11.76 -16.23
CA SER A 41 -23.79 -12.50 -16.22
C SER A 41 -24.28 -12.75 -17.63
N ILE A 42 -24.95 -13.89 -17.85
CA ILE A 42 -25.81 -14.10 -19.03
C ILE A 42 -27.12 -13.31 -18.89
N GLY A 43 -27.89 -13.24 -19.98
CA GLY A 43 -29.18 -12.55 -20.09
C GLY A 43 -29.23 -11.56 -21.26
N GLY A 44 -28.08 -11.00 -21.64
CA GLY A 44 -27.96 -10.04 -22.75
C GLY A 44 -28.88 -8.82 -22.61
N ARG A 45 -29.27 -8.23 -23.74
CA ARG A 45 -30.14 -7.04 -23.77
C ARG A 45 -31.55 -7.31 -23.25
N MET A 46 -32.04 -8.54 -23.36
CA MET A 46 -33.39 -8.90 -22.91
C MET A 46 -33.55 -8.69 -21.40
N ALA A 47 -32.47 -8.87 -20.62
CA ALA A 47 -32.49 -8.60 -19.18
C ALA A 47 -32.74 -7.12 -18.85
N GLN A 48 -32.45 -6.19 -19.77
CA GLN A 48 -32.64 -4.75 -19.60
C GLN A 48 -34.07 -4.29 -19.94
N LEU A 49 -34.89 -5.16 -20.53
CA LEU A 49 -36.25 -4.83 -20.95
C LEU A 49 -37.24 -5.16 -19.83
N ASP A 50 -38.25 -4.31 -19.66
CA ASP A 50 -39.40 -4.61 -18.80
C ASP A 50 -40.32 -5.62 -19.50
N LYS A 51 -40.71 -5.32 -20.75
CA LYS A 51 -41.65 -6.13 -21.55
C LYS A 51 -41.13 -6.49 -22.94
N THR A 52 -41.54 -7.65 -23.43
CA THR A 52 -41.28 -8.10 -24.81
C THR A 52 -42.35 -7.59 -25.78
N PHE A 53 -41.98 -7.34 -27.03
CA PHE A 53 -42.93 -7.07 -28.10
C PHE A 53 -43.03 -8.32 -29.01
N PRO A 54 -44.22 -8.71 -29.52
CA PRO A 54 -45.54 -8.05 -29.44
C PRO A 54 -46.40 -8.46 -28.24
N THR A 55 -45.99 -9.47 -27.47
CA THR A 55 -46.85 -10.11 -26.47
C THR A 55 -47.01 -9.31 -25.17
N ASN A 56 -46.15 -8.31 -24.93
CA ASN A 56 -46.10 -7.52 -23.69
C ASN A 56 -45.87 -8.36 -22.42
N ASP A 57 -45.23 -9.53 -22.56
CA ASP A 57 -44.86 -10.37 -21.44
C ASP A 57 -43.66 -9.79 -20.68
N CYS A 58 -43.56 -10.09 -19.39
CA CYS A 58 -42.39 -9.73 -18.59
C CYS A 58 -41.13 -10.44 -19.14
N ALA A 59 -40.13 -9.67 -19.57
CA ALA A 59 -38.92 -10.23 -20.19
C ALA A 59 -38.15 -11.12 -19.20
N MET A 60 -38.07 -10.71 -17.92
CA MET A 60 -37.38 -11.48 -16.89
C MET A 60 -38.10 -12.79 -16.54
N CYS A 61 -39.44 -12.85 -16.63
CA CYS A 61 -40.20 -14.08 -16.41
C CYS A 61 -39.88 -15.15 -17.45
N ILE A 62 -39.57 -14.74 -18.68
CA ILE A 62 -39.16 -15.66 -19.76
C ILE A 62 -37.67 -16.03 -19.62
N LEU A 63 -36.85 -15.04 -19.30
CA LEU A 63 -35.40 -15.16 -19.34
C LEU A 63 -34.79 -15.85 -18.11
N ALA A 64 -35.25 -15.50 -16.90
CA ALA A 64 -34.66 -16.00 -15.66
C ALA A 64 -34.70 -17.52 -15.51
N PRO A 65 -35.81 -18.23 -15.84
CA PRO A 65 -35.82 -19.70 -15.80
C PRO A 65 -34.77 -20.31 -16.73
N LYS A 66 -34.63 -19.78 -17.96
CA LYS A 66 -33.64 -20.25 -18.94
C LYS A 66 -32.20 -19.98 -18.51
N MET A 67 -31.96 -18.84 -17.85
CA MET A 67 -30.64 -18.53 -17.31
C MET A 67 -30.23 -19.51 -16.19
N ILE A 68 -31.14 -19.83 -15.27
CA ILE A 68 -30.91 -20.79 -14.19
C ILE A 68 -30.72 -22.20 -14.78
N GLU A 69 -31.59 -22.61 -15.71
CA GLU A 69 -31.50 -23.88 -16.41
C GLU A 69 -30.13 -24.01 -17.08
N ALA A 70 -29.72 -23.03 -17.88
CA ALA A 70 -28.44 -23.08 -18.59
C ALA A 70 -27.23 -23.11 -17.65
N SER A 71 -27.29 -22.42 -16.50
CA SER A 71 -26.21 -22.44 -15.51
C SER A 71 -26.14 -23.71 -14.67
N SER A 72 -27.23 -24.47 -14.58
CA SER A 72 -27.34 -25.69 -13.77
C SER A 72 -27.28 -26.97 -14.60
N HIS A 73 -27.38 -26.84 -15.93
CA HIS A 73 -27.40 -27.96 -16.86
C HIS A 73 -26.04 -28.69 -16.91
N SER A 74 -26.05 -30.00 -16.68
CA SER A 74 -24.82 -30.82 -16.57
C SER A 74 -23.93 -30.82 -17.82
N ASN A 75 -24.53 -30.64 -19.00
CA ASN A 75 -23.84 -30.56 -20.30
C ASN A 75 -23.41 -29.15 -20.73
N ILE A 76 -23.66 -28.10 -19.93
CA ILE A 76 -23.29 -26.73 -20.26
C ILE A 76 -22.19 -26.25 -19.30
N ASP A 77 -21.04 -25.90 -19.86
CA ASP A 77 -19.99 -25.18 -19.16
C ASP A 77 -20.12 -23.68 -19.42
N LEU A 78 -20.52 -22.93 -18.39
CA LEU A 78 -20.72 -21.49 -18.49
C LEU A 78 -19.43 -20.72 -18.17
N TYR A 79 -18.93 -19.98 -19.15
CA TYR A 79 -17.79 -19.06 -19.05
C TYR A 79 -18.27 -17.61 -19.15
N THR A 80 -18.77 -17.07 -18.05
CA THR A 80 -19.03 -15.62 -17.95
C THR A 80 -17.74 -14.84 -17.72
N TYR A 81 -17.80 -13.54 -17.96
CA TYR A 81 -16.68 -12.60 -17.91
C TYR A 81 -15.49 -13.04 -18.78
N SER A 82 -15.81 -13.62 -19.93
CA SER A 82 -14.85 -14.26 -20.83
C SER A 82 -15.12 -13.86 -22.28
N GLU A 83 -14.08 -13.57 -23.04
CA GLU A 83 -14.16 -13.18 -24.46
C GLU A 83 -13.32 -14.15 -25.31
N VAL A 84 -13.75 -14.39 -26.55
CA VAL A 84 -12.97 -15.17 -27.51
C VAL A 84 -11.90 -14.28 -28.12
N GLU A 85 -10.63 -14.65 -27.98
CA GLU A 85 -9.49 -13.92 -28.55
C GLU A 85 -9.15 -14.40 -29.96
N ASP A 86 -9.13 -15.72 -30.15
CA ASP A 86 -8.67 -16.34 -31.39
C ASP A 86 -9.42 -17.64 -31.68
N VAL A 87 -9.67 -17.89 -32.96
CA VAL A 87 -10.33 -19.10 -33.46
C VAL A 87 -9.50 -19.64 -34.63
N SER A 88 -8.98 -20.84 -34.48
CA SER A 88 -8.23 -21.56 -35.52
C SER A 88 -8.80 -22.96 -35.75
N GLY A 89 -8.54 -23.55 -36.92
CA GLY A 89 -8.99 -24.89 -37.28
C GLY A 89 -9.93 -24.90 -38.48
N GLU A 90 -10.60 -26.03 -38.69
CA GLU A 90 -11.47 -26.29 -39.84
C GLU A 90 -12.89 -26.62 -39.37
N VAL A 91 -13.85 -26.61 -40.30
CA VAL A 91 -15.27 -26.85 -39.99
C VAL A 91 -15.44 -28.19 -39.26
N GLY A 92 -15.86 -28.11 -37.99
CA GLY A 92 -16.06 -29.29 -37.13
C GLY A 92 -14.90 -29.63 -36.19
N ASP A 93 -13.74 -28.99 -36.35
CA ASP A 93 -12.60 -29.10 -35.42
C ASP A 93 -11.96 -27.73 -35.17
N PHE A 94 -12.61 -26.93 -34.32
CA PHE A 94 -12.14 -25.61 -33.93
C PHE A 94 -11.31 -25.66 -32.63
N LYS A 95 -10.21 -24.92 -32.63
CA LYS A 95 -9.46 -24.53 -31.43
C LYS A 95 -9.74 -23.06 -31.15
N VAL A 96 -10.28 -22.80 -29.97
CA VAL A 96 -10.68 -21.45 -29.56
C VAL A 96 -9.90 -21.06 -28.31
N LYS A 97 -9.28 -19.88 -28.35
CA LYS A 97 -8.61 -19.27 -27.21
C LYS A 97 -9.57 -18.30 -26.55
N ILE A 98 -9.83 -18.50 -25.27
CA ILE A 98 -10.75 -17.68 -24.46
C ILE A 98 -9.92 -16.92 -23.43
N ASN A 99 -10.13 -15.61 -23.36
CA ASN A 99 -9.59 -14.77 -22.30
C ASN A 99 -10.66 -14.55 -21.24
N LYS A 100 -10.41 -15.11 -20.05
CA LYS A 100 -11.26 -14.93 -18.88
C LYS A 100 -10.72 -13.78 -18.04
N ARG A 101 -11.49 -12.69 -17.96
CA ARG A 101 -11.15 -11.53 -17.14
C ARG A 101 -11.17 -11.92 -15.66
N SER A 102 -10.26 -11.34 -14.88
CA SER A 102 -10.23 -11.58 -13.44
C SER A 102 -11.40 -10.84 -12.77
N PRO A 103 -12.29 -11.53 -12.03
CA PRO A 103 -13.37 -10.89 -11.31
C PRO A 103 -12.90 -10.14 -10.05
N PHE A 104 -11.64 -10.36 -9.62
CA PHE A 104 -11.06 -9.86 -8.36
C PHE A 104 -11.84 -10.24 -7.08
N VAL A 105 -12.75 -11.20 -7.20
CA VAL A 105 -13.51 -11.82 -6.12
C VAL A 105 -13.38 -13.33 -6.30
N ASP A 106 -13.10 -14.05 -5.22
CA ASP A 106 -13.11 -15.51 -5.25
C ASP A 106 -14.55 -16.01 -5.42
N TRP A 107 -14.92 -16.40 -6.64
CA TRP A 107 -16.26 -16.87 -6.97
C TRP A 107 -16.62 -18.19 -6.28
N ASN A 108 -15.65 -18.98 -5.81
CA ASN A 108 -15.93 -20.19 -5.03
C ASN A 108 -16.42 -19.84 -3.62
N LYS A 109 -15.96 -18.71 -3.07
CA LYS A 109 -16.35 -18.22 -1.72
C LYS A 109 -17.48 -17.20 -1.75
N CYS A 110 -17.69 -16.52 -2.87
CA CYS A 110 -18.70 -15.47 -2.99
C CYS A 110 -20.12 -16.04 -2.89
N THR A 111 -20.89 -15.62 -1.89
CA THR A 111 -22.29 -16.03 -1.70
C THR A 111 -23.29 -15.10 -2.37
N GLY A 112 -22.85 -13.95 -2.89
CA GLY A 112 -23.74 -12.94 -3.46
C GLY A 112 -24.53 -12.13 -2.42
N CYS A 113 -24.05 -12.06 -1.17
CA CYS A 113 -24.75 -11.43 -0.03
C CYS A 113 -24.83 -9.89 -0.06
N GLY A 114 -23.86 -9.19 -0.64
CA GLY A 114 -23.88 -7.72 -0.79
C GLY A 114 -23.13 -6.89 0.23
N PHE A 115 -22.59 -7.46 1.31
CA PHE A 115 -21.79 -6.71 2.29
C PHE A 115 -20.62 -5.93 1.70
N CYS A 116 -20.02 -6.47 0.63
CA CYS A 116 -18.91 -5.82 -0.05
C CYS A 116 -19.34 -4.60 -0.87
N GLU A 117 -20.59 -4.57 -1.38
CA GLU A 117 -21.13 -3.42 -2.11
C GLU A 117 -21.46 -2.27 -1.15
N GLU A 118 -22.05 -2.57 0.02
CA GLU A 118 -22.38 -1.58 1.05
C GLU A 118 -21.13 -0.79 1.52
N THR A 119 -20.04 -1.52 1.72
CA THR A 119 -18.76 -0.95 2.20
C THR A 119 -17.92 -0.33 1.09
N CYS A 120 -18.30 -0.49 -0.19
CA CYS A 120 -17.50 0.00 -1.30
C CYS A 120 -17.55 1.54 -1.40
N PRO A 121 -16.41 2.25 -1.30
CA PRO A 121 -16.41 3.71 -1.31
C PRO A 121 -16.50 4.30 -2.72
N VAL A 122 -16.27 3.50 -3.77
CA VAL A 122 -16.17 3.97 -5.15
C VAL A 122 -17.54 3.87 -5.84
N ILE A 123 -17.99 4.98 -6.43
CA ILE A 123 -19.27 5.09 -7.13
C ILE A 123 -19.01 5.34 -8.62
N LEU A 124 -19.68 4.59 -9.49
CA LEU A 124 -19.56 4.63 -10.95
C LEU A 124 -20.95 4.73 -11.61
N PRO A 125 -21.06 5.22 -12.86
CA PRO A 125 -22.29 5.10 -13.64
C PRO A 125 -22.68 3.63 -13.82
N LYS A 126 -23.98 3.32 -13.78
CA LYS A 126 -24.51 1.96 -13.95
C LYS A 126 -24.78 1.68 -15.42
N GLU A 127 -23.90 0.91 -16.07
CA GLU A 127 -23.95 0.62 -17.51
C GLU A 127 -25.16 -0.23 -17.89
N PHE A 128 -25.64 -1.09 -16.98
CA PHE A 128 -26.86 -1.88 -17.19
C PHE A 128 -28.08 -0.97 -17.46
N ASP A 129 -28.17 0.16 -16.74
CA ASP A 129 -29.24 1.16 -16.86
C ASP A 129 -28.90 2.27 -17.88
N GLN A 130 -27.97 2.01 -18.82
CA GLN A 130 -27.50 3.00 -19.80
C GLN A 130 -26.97 4.31 -19.16
N GLY A 131 -26.41 4.23 -17.95
CA GLY A 131 -25.86 5.38 -17.24
C GLY A 131 -26.88 6.26 -16.51
N LEU A 132 -28.17 5.89 -16.49
CA LEU A 132 -29.21 6.62 -15.77
C LEU A 132 -29.08 6.49 -14.24
N GLY A 133 -28.39 5.46 -13.76
CA GLY A 133 -28.15 5.19 -12.34
C GLY A 133 -26.68 5.20 -11.96
N LYS A 134 -26.42 5.05 -10.65
CA LYS A 134 -25.09 4.84 -10.08
C LYS A 134 -24.99 3.43 -9.51
N ARG A 135 -23.79 2.86 -9.54
CA ARG A 135 -23.42 1.59 -8.90
C ARG A 135 -22.10 1.73 -8.16
N LYS A 136 -21.71 0.73 -7.38
CA LYS A 136 -20.38 0.67 -6.77
C LYS A 136 -19.36 0.03 -7.71
N ALA A 137 -18.07 0.17 -7.39
CA ALA A 137 -17.00 -0.50 -8.15
C ALA A 137 -17.04 -2.02 -8.01
N ILE A 138 -17.41 -2.53 -6.83
CA ILE A 138 -17.81 -3.93 -6.68
C ILE A 138 -19.32 -4.03 -6.87
N PHE A 139 -19.76 -4.89 -7.78
CA PHE A 139 -21.17 -4.93 -8.18
C PHE A 139 -21.59 -6.31 -8.71
N ILE A 140 -22.91 -6.53 -8.75
CA ILE A 140 -23.57 -7.52 -9.60
C ILE A 140 -24.28 -6.73 -10.72
N PRO A 141 -24.23 -7.17 -12.00
CA PRO A 141 -24.81 -6.40 -13.11
C PRO A 141 -26.28 -6.02 -12.92
N PHE A 142 -27.09 -6.93 -12.39
CA PHE A 142 -28.51 -6.73 -12.07
C PHE A 142 -28.97 -7.79 -11.03
N PRO A 143 -30.08 -7.59 -10.30
CA PRO A 143 -30.46 -8.43 -9.15
C PRO A 143 -30.61 -9.93 -9.45
N GLN A 144 -31.10 -10.29 -10.64
CA GLN A 144 -31.32 -11.66 -11.11
C GLN A 144 -30.16 -12.20 -11.97
N ALA A 145 -28.96 -11.62 -11.86
CA ALA A 145 -27.79 -12.05 -12.62
C ALA A 145 -27.45 -13.53 -12.37
N VAL A 146 -27.00 -14.21 -13.43
CA VAL A 146 -26.53 -15.60 -13.41
C VAL A 146 -25.16 -15.66 -14.09
N PRO A 147 -24.10 -16.08 -13.37
CA PRO A 147 -24.08 -16.43 -11.96
C PRO A 147 -24.26 -15.19 -11.06
N LYS A 148 -24.90 -15.35 -9.90
CA LYS A 148 -25.09 -14.29 -8.91
C LYS A 148 -23.80 -14.06 -8.09
N LYS A 149 -22.76 -13.56 -8.76
CA LYS A 149 -21.42 -13.37 -8.19
C LYS A 149 -20.97 -11.93 -8.40
N TYR A 150 -20.35 -11.37 -7.36
CA TYR A 150 -19.77 -10.03 -7.44
C TYR A 150 -18.51 -10.01 -8.29
N VAL A 151 -18.28 -8.89 -8.98
CA VAL A 151 -17.03 -8.56 -9.67
C VAL A 151 -16.60 -7.16 -9.27
N ILE A 152 -15.29 -6.89 -9.32
CA ILE A 152 -14.74 -5.55 -9.13
C ILE A 152 -14.35 -4.97 -10.49
N ASP A 153 -14.97 -3.85 -10.85
CA ASP A 153 -14.52 -3.00 -11.97
C ASP A 153 -13.26 -2.24 -11.55
N LYS A 154 -12.11 -2.88 -11.79
CA LYS A 154 -10.80 -2.29 -11.58
C LYS A 154 -10.35 -1.64 -12.88
N ARG A 155 -10.85 -0.44 -13.18
CA ARG A 155 -10.36 0.33 -14.34
C ARG A 155 -8.86 0.55 -14.20
N GLU A 156 -8.10 0.17 -15.24
CA GLU A 156 -6.67 0.48 -15.36
C GLU A 156 -6.44 1.99 -15.45
N GLU A 157 -7.37 2.70 -16.08
CA GLU A 157 -7.49 4.16 -16.01
C GLU A 157 -8.11 4.56 -14.67
N ARG A 158 -7.27 4.56 -13.65
CA ARG A 158 -7.54 5.33 -12.43
C ARG A 158 -7.76 6.79 -12.86
N PRO A 159 -8.86 7.46 -12.48
CA PRO A 159 -9.05 8.89 -12.78
C PRO A 159 -7.93 9.77 -12.21
N CYS A 160 -7.14 9.24 -11.26
CA CYS A 160 -5.81 9.73 -10.95
C CYS A 160 -4.78 8.60 -11.18
N LYS A 161 -3.83 8.78 -12.10
CA LYS A 161 -2.53 8.12 -11.94
C LYS A 161 -2.09 8.46 -10.53
N ALA A 162 -1.95 7.48 -9.64
CA ALA A 162 -1.73 7.71 -8.22
C ALA A 162 -0.28 8.17 -7.99
N ALA A 163 0.12 9.25 -8.66
CA ALA A 163 1.48 9.76 -8.74
C ALA A 163 2.03 10.03 -7.34
N CYS A 164 1.18 10.44 -6.40
CA CYS A 164 1.54 10.58 -4.99
C CYS A 164 1.93 9.23 -4.32
N LYS A 165 1.26 8.13 -4.66
CA LYS A 165 1.61 6.78 -4.20
C LYS A 165 2.85 6.25 -4.92
N ASP A 166 2.96 6.50 -6.22
CA ASP A 166 4.09 6.03 -7.02
C ASP A 166 5.39 6.77 -6.65
N ALA A 167 5.29 8.06 -6.32
CA ALA A 167 6.40 8.87 -5.80
C ALA A 167 6.72 8.59 -4.33
N CYS A 168 5.83 7.93 -3.58
CA CYS A 168 6.12 7.56 -2.20
C CYS A 168 7.02 6.32 -2.17
N PRO A 169 8.21 6.37 -1.53
CA PRO A 169 9.14 5.24 -1.53
C PRO A 169 8.60 3.95 -0.88
N VAL A 170 7.62 4.09 0.01
CA VAL A 170 6.95 2.96 0.68
C VAL A 170 5.57 2.64 0.07
N HIS A 171 5.22 3.28 -1.06
CA HIS A 171 3.95 3.07 -1.78
C HIS A 171 2.70 3.13 -0.90
N THR A 172 2.71 4.02 0.10
CA THR A 172 1.58 4.20 1.02
C THR A 172 0.31 4.58 0.24
N ASN A 173 -0.86 4.13 0.72
CA ASN A 173 -2.13 4.39 0.05
C ASN A 173 -2.64 5.81 0.35
N VAL A 174 -2.00 6.81 -0.27
CA VAL A 174 -2.31 8.25 -0.11
C VAL A 174 -3.78 8.55 -0.30
N LEU A 175 -4.37 8.06 -1.39
CA LEU A 175 -5.78 8.30 -1.72
C LEU A 175 -6.70 7.71 -0.65
N GLY A 176 -6.40 6.49 -0.21
CA GLY A 176 -7.20 5.78 0.78
C GLY A 176 -7.22 6.49 2.13
N TYR A 177 -6.06 6.84 2.69
CA TYR A 177 -6.07 7.48 4.01
C TYR A 177 -6.58 8.92 3.96
N ILE A 178 -6.39 9.65 2.86
CA ILE A 178 -7.01 10.99 2.71
C ILE A 178 -8.54 10.87 2.68
N LYS A 179 -9.08 9.85 2.00
CA LYS A 179 -10.52 9.58 2.00
C LYS A 179 -11.02 9.25 3.42
N LEU A 180 -10.32 8.39 4.14
CA LEU A 180 -10.66 8.04 5.53
C LEU A 180 -10.59 9.27 6.46
N ILE A 181 -9.58 10.12 6.30
CA ILE A 181 -9.50 11.41 7.03
C ILE A 181 -10.73 12.29 6.71
N ALA A 182 -11.12 12.39 5.45
CA ALA A 182 -12.28 13.19 5.04
C ALA A 182 -13.61 12.65 5.62
N GLU A 183 -13.68 11.34 5.87
CA GLU A 183 -14.81 10.67 6.52
C GLU A 183 -14.73 10.66 8.05
N ARG A 184 -13.69 11.27 8.62
CA ARG A 184 -13.39 11.29 10.08
C ARG A 184 -13.06 9.92 10.67
N GLU A 185 -12.69 8.96 9.84
CA GLU A 185 -12.25 7.61 10.22
C GLU A 185 -10.74 7.60 10.51
N PHE A 186 -10.31 8.34 11.53
CA PHE A 186 -8.88 8.60 11.78
C PHE A 186 -8.09 7.35 12.18
N GLN A 187 -8.70 6.44 12.94
CA GLN A 187 -8.07 5.21 13.36
C GLN A 187 -7.80 4.27 12.16
N GLU A 188 -8.77 4.16 11.25
CA GLU A 188 -8.60 3.38 10.02
C GLU A 188 -7.62 4.06 9.05
N ALA A 189 -7.62 5.39 8.96
CA ALA A 189 -6.63 6.14 8.21
C ALA A 189 -5.20 5.83 8.72
N TYR A 190 -5.01 5.84 10.04
CA TYR A 190 -3.74 5.53 10.67
C TYR A 190 -3.29 4.09 10.40
N LYS A 191 -4.18 3.11 10.57
CA LYS A 191 -3.90 1.70 10.25
C LYS A 191 -3.47 1.53 8.79
N LEU A 192 -4.21 2.14 7.86
CA LEU A 192 -3.89 2.10 6.44
C LEU A 192 -2.53 2.73 6.10
N ILE A 193 -2.12 3.80 6.81
CA ILE A 193 -0.77 4.35 6.68
C ILE A 193 0.25 3.33 7.22
N ARG A 194 -0.04 2.74 8.38
CA ARG A 194 0.85 1.81 9.08
C ARG A 194 1.13 0.52 8.30
N ASP A 195 0.18 0.06 7.48
CA ASP A 195 0.32 -1.13 6.63
C ASP A 195 1.61 -1.16 5.79
N THR A 196 2.11 0.01 5.42
CA THR A 196 3.33 0.16 4.60
C THR A 196 4.43 0.96 5.28
N ASN A 197 4.13 1.59 6.42
CA ASN A 197 5.05 2.48 7.12
C ASN A 197 4.92 2.29 8.63
N PRO A 198 5.88 1.62 9.29
CA PRO A 198 5.80 1.38 10.73
C PRO A 198 6.06 2.62 11.59
N LEU A 199 6.39 3.76 10.99
CA LEU A 199 6.61 5.04 11.68
C LEU A 199 5.75 6.18 11.08
N PRO A 200 4.40 6.08 11.05
CA PRO A 200 3.53 7.12 10.47
C PRO A 200 3.71 8.52 11.07
N ALA A 201 3.79 8.63 12.40
CA ALA A 201 3.84 9.88 13.14
C ALA A 201 5.19 10.58 12.99
N SER A 202 6.29 9.82 12.97
CA SER A 202 7.62 10.37 12.67
C SER A 202 7.70 10.84 11.22
N VAL A 203 7.30 9.99 10.26
CA VAL A 203 7.35 10.33 8.83
C VAL A 203 6.44 11.52 8.51
N GLY A 204 5.26 11.63 9.13
CA GLY A 204 4.39 12.80 8.99
C GLY A 204 5.04 14.12 9.43
N ARG A 205 6.11 14.09 10.22
CA ARG A 205 6.81 15.31 10.69
C ARG A 205 8.06 15.64 9.87
N VAL A 206 8.77 14.62 9.39
CA VAL A 206 10.13 14.80 8.84
C VAL A 206 10.27 14.43 7.38
N CYS A 207 9.24 13.86 6.76
CA CYS A 207 9.28 13.51 5.34
C CYS A 207 9.44 14.75 4.45
N TYR A 208 10.21 14.58 3.37
CA TYR A 208 10.38 15.59 2.31
C TYR A 208 9.22 15.63 1.32
N ALA A 209 8.19 14.80 1.55
CA ALA A 209 6.92 14.82 0.81
C ALA A 209 7.05 14.74 -0.74
N PRO A 210 7.80 13.78 -1.32
CA PRO A 210 7.85 13.61 -2.77
C PRO A 210 6.47 13.33 -3.40
N CYS A 211 5.53 12.84 -2.59
CA CYS A 211 4.15 12.64 -2.98
C CYS A 211 3.39 13.95 -3.24
N GLU A 212 3.80 15.06 -2.62
CA GLU A 212 3.22 16.39 -2.85
C GLU A 212 3.79 17.00 -4.14
N GLU A 213 5.09 16.86 -4.40
CA GLU A 213 5.71 17.27 -5.67
C GLU A 213 5.06 16.58 -6.89
N ALA A 214 4.76 15.29 -6.75
CA ALA A 214 4.10 14.51 -7.80
C ALA A 214 2.57 14.64 -7.82
N CYS A 215 1.97 15.49 -6.97
CA CYS A 215 0.52 15.53 -6.82
C CYS A 215 -0.16 16.12 -8.08
N ASN A 216 -1.03 15.34 -8.73
CA ASN A 216 -1.78 15.81 -9.90
C ASN A 216 -2.63 17.07 -9.62
N ARG A 217 -3.04 17.31 -8.36
CA ARG A 217 -3.80 18.51 -8.00
C ARG A 217 -3.00 19.80 -8.24
N GLY A 218 -1.67 19.74 -8.09
CA GLY A 218 -0.78 20.86 -8.42
C GLY A 218 -0.77 21.25 -9.90
N GLN A 219 -1.39 20.47 -10.79
CA GLN A 219 -1.62 20.87 -12.20
C GLN A 219 -2.84 21.79 -12.36
N LEU A 220 -3.71 21.87 -11.35
CA LEU A 220 -4.89 22.72 -11.33
C LEU A 220 -4.69 23.94 -10.42
N ASP A 221 -4.28 23.70 -9.17
CA ASP A 221 -3.99 24.74 -8.18
C ASP A 221 -2.76 24.37 -7.34
N GLU A 222 -2.94 23.89 -6.11
CA GLU A 222 -1.86 23.55 -5.18
C GLU A 222 -1.86 22.05 -4.84
N PRO A 223 -0.68 21.44 -4.65
CA PRO A 223 -0.60 20.08 -4.11
C PRO A 223 -1.35 19.94 -2.79
N MET A 224 -1.97 18.77 -2.59
CA MET A 224 -2.53 18.42 -1.27
C MET A 224 -1.40 18.35 -0.24
N ALA A 225 -1.65 18.84 0.98
CA ALA A 225 -0.73 18.74 2.12
C ALA A 225 -0.68 17.29 2.68
N ILE A 226 -0.26 16.33 1.85
CA ILE A 226 -0.27 14.90 2.10
C ILE A 226 0.52 14.52 3.36
N ARG A 227 1.71 15.11 3.56
CA ARG A 227 2.53 14.89 4.76
C ARG A 227 1.83 15.37 6.01
N ASP A 228 1.22 16.55 5.95
CA ASP A 228 0.58 17.16 7.11
C ASP A 228 -0.76 16.46 7.43
N LEU A 229 -1.49 15.97 6.42
CA LEU A 229 -2.64 15.08 6.60
C LEU A 229 -2.24 13.74 7.24
N LYS A 230 -1.10 13.16 6.85
CA LYS A 230 -0.55 11.97 7.48
C LYS A 230 -0.20 12.23 8.95
N ARG A 231 0.44 13.36 9.25
CA ARG A 231 0.71 13.79 10.62
C ARG A 231 -0.57 13.94 11.41
N PHE A 232 -1.57 14.62 10.84
CA PHE A 232 -2.86 14.85 11.47
C PHE A 232 -3.51 13.52 11.86
N ALA A 233 -3.62 12.57 10.93
CA ALA A 233 -4.19 11.24 11.21
C ALA A 233 -3.41 10.51 12.32
N ALA A 234 -2.08 10.59 12.31
CA ALA A 234 -1.26 10.00 13.35
C ALA A 234 -1.44 10.65 14.73
N ASP A 235 -1.67 11.96 14.78
CA ASP A 235 -1.90 12.69 16.03
C ASP A 235 -3.30 12.43 16.61
N GLN A 236 -4.23 11.83 15.86
CA GLN A 236 -5.56 11.43 16.35
C GLN A 236 -5.59 10.06 17.04
N VAL A 237 -4.52 9.28 16.97
CA VAL A 237 -4.50 7.88 17.43
C VAL A 237 -3.43 7.67 18.49
N ASN A 238 -3.83 7.11 19.63
CA ASN A 238 -2.86 6.63 20.60
C ASN A 238 -2.36 5.24 20.18
N ILE A 239 -1.15 5.19 19.61
CA ILE A 239 -0.53 3.93 19.17
C ILE A 239 -0.32 2.93 20.31
N GLU A 240 -0.17 3.39 21.56
CA GLU A 240 0.05 2.51 22.72
C GLU A 240 -1.19 1.63 23.01
N GLU A 241 -2.38 2.12 22.64
CA GLU A 241 -3.68 1.45 22.80
C GLU A 241 -4.03 0.53 21.64
N LEU A 242 -3.29 0.56 20.53
CA LEU A 242 -3.57 -0.32 19.39
C LEU A 242 -3.32 -1.78 19.76
N GLU A 243 -4.25 -2.63 19.32
CA GLU A 243 -4.17 -4.08 19.49
C GLU A 243 -3.02 -4.65 18.65
N VAL A 244 -2.30 -5.59 19.26
CA VAL A 244 -1.26 -6.34 18.57
C VAL A 244 -1.94 -7.46 17.78
N PRO A 245 -1.67 -7.59 16.47
CA PRO A 245 -2.23 -8.67 15.68
C PRO A 245 -1.73 -10.02 16.19
N THR A 246 -2.64 -11.01 16.25
CA THR A 246 -2.24 -12.39 16.53
C THR A 246 -1.50 -12.95 15.32
N VAL A 247 -0.25 -13.36 15.52
CA VAL A 247 0.61 -13.92 14.48
C VAL A 247 0.99 -15.36 14.82
N THR A 248 1.02 -16.23 13.82
CA THR A 248 1.54 -17.58 14.00
C THR A 248 3.05 -17.50 14.12
N LYS A 249 3.59 -17.94 15.27
CA LYS A 249 5.02 -17.97 15.52
C LYS A 249 5.73 -18.98 14.62
N THR A 250 6.93 -18.59 14.19
CA THR A 250 7.88 -19.45 13.49
C THR A 250 8.99 -19.87 14.46
N ASP A 251 9.84 -20.81 14.05
CA ASP A 251 11.05 -21.22 14.77
C ASP A 251 12.28 -20.35 14.43
N LYS A 252 12.12 -19.32 13.60
CA LYS A 252 13.23 -18.53 13.06
C LYS A 252 13.58 -17.33 13.92
N ARG A 253 14.88 -17.19 14.19
CA ARG A 253 15.49 -16.09 14.95
C ARG A 253 16.25 -15.16 14.01
N VAL A 254 15.98 -13.86 14.10
CA VAL A 254 16.61 -12.85 13.24
C VAL A 254 17.28 -11.77 14.10
N ALA A 255 18.56 -11.54 13.86
CA ALA A 255 19.29 -10.44 14.45
C ALA A 255 19.31 -9.22 13.53
N ILE A 256 19.11 -8.04 14.09
CA ILE A 256 19.21 -6.75 13.39
C ILE A 256 20.28 -5.90 14.07
N VAL A 257 21.25 -5.40 13.31
CA VAL A 257 22.31 -4.52 13.83
C VAL A 257 21.97 -3.07 13.51
N GLY A 258 21.49 -2.32 14.50
CA GLY A 258 21.09 -0.92 14.40
C GLY A 258 19.57 -0.70 14.46
N SER A 259 19.13 0.24 15.29
CA SER A 259 17.72 0.58 15.52
C SER A 259 17.26 1.85 14.77
N GLY A 260 17.92 2.18 13.66
CA GLY A 260 17.47 3.25 12.77
C GLY A 260 16.17 2.90 12.03
N PRO A 261 15.67 3.79 11.15
CA PRO A 261 14.44 3.55 10.38
C PRO A 261 14.41 2.20 9.67
N ALA A 262 15.52 1.80 9.04
CA ALA A 262 15.63 0.54 8.33
C ALA A 262 15.52 -0.67 9.28
N GLY A 263 16.21 -0.63 10.43
CA GLY A 263 16.17 -1.71 11.42
C GLY A 263 14.81 -1.83 12.07
N LEU A 264 14.19 -0.71 12.45
CA LEU A 264 12.84 -0.69 13.01
C LEU A 264 11.79 -1.20 12.02
N ALA A 265 11.92 -0.83 10.74
CA ALA A 265 10.99 -1.31 9.71
C ALA A 265 11.14 -2.80 9.45
N ALA A 266 12.38 -3.29 9.31
CA ALA A 266 12.64 -4.71 9.19
C ALA A 266 12.12 -5.50 10.40
N ALA A 267 12.34 -4.98 11.61
CA ALA A 267 11.88 -5.63 12.84
C ALA A 267 10.35 -5.72 12.93
N ASN A 268 9.65 -4.65 12.58
CA ASN A 268 8.18 -4.63 12.49
C ASN A 268 7.69 -5.74 11.55
N ASP A 269 8.23 -5.78 10.33
CA ASP A 269 7.73 -6.71 9.31
C ASP A 269 8.08 -8.17 9.63
N LEU A 270 9.26 -8.43 10.20
CA LEU A 270 9.68 -9.76 10.62
C LEU A 270 8.88 -10.26 11.83
N ALA A 271 8.58 -9.39 12.80
CA ALA A 271 7.72 -9.72 13.93
C ALA A 271 6.29 -10.05 13.48
N LEU A 272 5.74 -9.27 12.54
CA LEU A 272 4.42 -9.55 11.95
C LEU A 272 4.38 -10.85 11.14
N LYS A 273 5.53 -11.33 10.65
CA LYS A 273 5.68 -12.65 10.02
C LYS A 273 5.88 -13.79 11.02
N GLY A 274 5.90 -13.49 12.32
CA GLY A 274 6.02 -14.48 13.40
C GLY A 274 7.46 -14.89 13.74
N HIS A 275 8.46 -14.17 13.28
CA HIS A 275 9.86 -14.43 13.63
C HIS A 275 10.20 -13.84 15.01
N ASP A 276 11.17 -14.43 15.69
CA ASP A 276 11.75 -13.88 16.91
C ASP A 276 12.89 -12.94 16.53
N VAL A 277 12.76 -11.66 16.89
CA VAL A 277 13.63 -10.60 16.39
C VAL A 277 14.32 -9.89 17.55
N THR A 278 15.66 -9.78 17.46
CA THR A 278 16.48 -9.02 18.40
C THR A 278 17.26 -7.94 17.66
N ILE A 279 17.10 -6.68 18.08
CA ILE A 279 17.87 -5.54 17.59
C ILE A 279 19.02 -5.26 18.55
N PHE A 280 20.25 -5.14 18.02
CA PHE A 280 21.42 -4.67 18.73
C PHE A 280 21.69 -3.21 18.36
N GLU A 281 21.63 -2.31 19.33
CA GLU A 281 21.81 -0.86 19.14
C GLU A 281 23.01 -0.37 19.96
N ALA A 282 23.92 0.35 19.31
CA ALA A 282 25.13 0.87 19.94
C ALA A 282 24.85 2.08 20.87
N LEU A 283 23.81 2.86 20.57
CA LEU A 283 23.44 4.03 21.36
C LEU A 283 22.64 3.64 22.62
N PRO A 284 22.58 4.54 23.63
CA PRO A 284 21.81 4.30 24.86
C PRO A 284 20.30 4.19 24.65
N GLU A 285 19.78 4.71 23.53
CA GLU A 285 18.36 4.71 23.22
C GLU A 285 18.12 4.38 21.73
N PRO A 286 17.01 3.70 21.40
CA PRO A 286 16.72 3.31 20.03
C PRO A 286 16.17 4.46 19.17
N GLY A 287 16.25 4.28 17.85
CA GLY A 287 15.72 5.21 16.85
C GLY A 287 16.77 5.74 15.86
N GLY A 288 18.05 5.43 16.08
CA GLY A 288 19.16 5.86 15.22
C GLY A 288 19.10 7.36 14.89
N MET A 289 19.24 7.70 13.60
CA MET A 289 19.23 9.10 13.16
C MET A 289 17.91 9.85 13.40
N LEU A 290 16.77 9.16 13.56
CA LEU A 290 15.52 9.83 13.94
C LEU A 290 15.63 10.42 15.35
N ARG A 291 16.35 9.74 16.24
CA ARG A 291 16.56 10.18 17.63
C ARG A 291 17.71 11.16 17.76
N VAL A 292 18.88 10.85 17.17
CA VAL A 292 20.10 11.62 17.41
C VAL A 292 20.41 12.66 16.33
N GLY A 293 19.88 12.48 15.12
CA GLY A 293 20.14 13.38 14.00
C GLY A 293 19.11 14.51 13.88
N ILE A 294 17.83 14.22 14.15
CA ILE A 294 16.74 15.18 13.98
C ILE A 294 16.49 15.93 15.29
N PRO A 295 16.52 17.27 15.29
CA PRO A 295 16.23 18.03 16.51
C PRO A 295 14.81 17.85 17.03
N GLU A 296 14.65 17.95 18.35
CA GLU A 296 13.39 17.74 19.06
C GLU A 296 12.24 18.66 18.62
N TYR A 297 12.55 19.87 18.14
CA TYR A 297 11.52 20.79 17.62
C TYR A 297 10.97 20.38 16.24
N ARG A 298 11.62 19.47 15.52
CA ARG A 298 11.12 18.86 14.27
C ARG A 298 10.45 17.52 14.54
N LEU A 299 11.11 16.67 15.34
CA LEU A 299 10.60 15.36 15.72
C LEU A 299 10.66 15.21 17.25
N PRO A 300 9.51 15.40 17.93
CA PRO A 300 9.44 15.19 19.37
C PRO A 300 9.83 13.75 19.75
N LYS A 301 10.71 13.60 20.74
CA LYS A 301 11.24 12.29 21.15
C LYS A 301 10.16 11.35 21.68
N ASP A 302 9.11 11.89 22.30
CA ASP A 302 7.97 11.09 22.78
C ASP A 302 7.18 10.44 21.63
N ILE A 303 7.04 11.12 20.49
CA ILE A 303 6.37 10.56 19.31
C ILE A 303 7.14 9.33 18.81
N LEU A 304 8.45 9.46 18.67
CA LEU A 304 9.31 8.36 18.26
C LEU A 304 9.32 7.22 19.30
N ARG A 305 9.35 7.55 20.60
CA ARG A 305 9.28 6.58 21.71
C ARG A 305 8.03 5.71 21.59
N LYS A 306 6.87 6.32 21.36
CA LYS A 306 5.58 5.61 21.23
C LYS A 306 5.59 4.65 20.03
N GLU A 307 6.12 5.07 18.89
CA GLU A 307 6.21 4.21 17.70
C GLU A 307 7.16 3.02 17.90
N ILE A 308 8.32 3.24 18.52
CA ILE A 308 9.25 2.17 18.88
C ILE A 308 8.63 1.24 19.93
N GLY A 309 7.91 1.80 20.91
CA GLY A 309 7.22 1.03 21.95
C GLY A 309 6.19 0.06 21.37
N TYR A 310 5.46 0.47 20.33
CA TYR A 310 4.57 -0.45 19.63
C TYR A 310 5.33 -1.59 18.91
N ILE A 311 6.49 -1.30 18.31
CA ILE A 311 7.33 -2.36 17.71
C ILE A 311 7.81 -3.35 18.78
N GLN A 312 8.17 -2.87 19.97
CA GLN A 312 8.48 -3.76 21.11
C GLN A 312 7.26 -4.57 21.56
N LYS A 313 6.06 -3.96 21.53
CA LYS A 313 4.78 -4.64 21.83
C LYS A 313 4.48 -5.80 20.86
N LEU A 314 5.04 -5.80 19.65
CA LEU A 314 4.99 -6.93 18.71
C LEU A 314 5.89 -8.11 19.13
N GLY A 315 6.68 -7.97 20.20
CA GLY A 315 7.61 -8.98 20.69
C GLY A 315 9.06 -8.80 20.20
N VAL A 316 9.40 -7.64 19.62
CA VAL A 316 10.78 -7.32 19.23
C VAL A 316 11.61 -6.96 20.46
N GLU A 317 12.71 -7.66 20.67
CA GLU A 317 13.70 -7.33 21.70
C GLU A 317 14.67 -6.26 21.17
N ILE A 318 14.96 -5.23 21.97
CA ILE A 318 15.94 -4.18 21.61
C ILE A 318 16.98 -4.08 22.71
N ARG A 319 18.23 -4.42 22.39
CA ARG A 319 19.39 -4.34 23.27
C ARG A 319 20.22 -3.10 22.94
N THR A 320 20.03 -2.04 23.72
CA THR A 320 20.77 -0.78 23.61
C THR A 320 22.14 -0.86 24.30
N GLY A 321 23.05 0.05 23.94
CA GLY A 321 24.40 0.09 24.48
C GLY A 321 25.29 -1.08 24.04
N VAL A 322 24.93 -1.80 22.98
CA VAL A 322 25.68 -2.95 22.45
C VAL A 322 26.23 -2.60 21.06
N GLN A 323 27.53 -2.37 20.97
CA GLN A 323 28.22 -2.12 19.71
C GLN A 323 28.75 -3.43 19.12
N VAL A 324 28.09 -3.91 18.06
CA VAL A 324 28.55 -5.08 17.30
C VAL A 324 29.91 -4.81 16.65
N GLY A 325 30.84 -5.76 16.79
CA GLY A 325 32.25 -5.64 16.41
C GLY A 325 33.16 -5.11 17.53
N LYS A 326 32.60 -4.66 18.65
CA LYS A 326 33.36 -4.23 19.83
C LYS A 326 32.93 -4.96 21.10
N ASP A 327 31.64 -4.92 21.43
CA ASP A 327 31.09 -5.53 22.65
C ASP A 327 30.61 -6.97 22.39
N ILE A 328 30.20 -7.28 21.16
CA ILE A 328 29.82 -8.62 20.70
C ILE A 328 30.38 -8.87 19.30
N ALA A 329 30.91 -10.07 19.05
CA ALA A 329 31.43 -10.45 17.75
C ALA A 329 30.28 -10.69 16.74
N LEU A 330 30.52 -10.37 15.47
CA LEU A 330 29.51 -10.58 14.42
C LEU A 330 29.23 -12.07 14.20
N GLU A 331 30.28 -12.88 14.33
CA GLU A 331 30.27 -14.34 14.21
C GLU A 331 29.36 -14.97 15.26
N GLU A 332 29.45 -14.51 16.51
CA GLU A 332 28.59 -14.98 17.60
C GLU A 332 27.11 -14.71 17.31
N ILE A 333 26.79 -13.52 16.77
CA ILE A 333 25.41 -13.21 16.38
C ILE A 333 24.95 -14.15 15.26
N ARG A 334 25.81 -14.42 14.28
CA ARG A 334 25.51 -15.28 13.14
C ARG A 334 25.33 -16.75 13.54
N GLU A 335 26.03 -17.24 14.55
CA GLU A 335 25.85 -18.61 15.07
C GLU A 335 24.54 -18.77 15.85
N ASN A 336 24.06 -17.70 16.48
CA ASN A 336 22.88 -17.73 17.33
C ASN A 336 21.55 -17.37 16.63
N HIS A 337 21.60 -16.94 15.36
CA HIS A 337 20.42 -16.49 14.61
C HIS A 337 20.42 -17.08 13.19
N ASP A 338 19.23 -17.37 12.65
CA ASP A 338 19.07 -17.90 11.30
C ASP A 338 19.36 -16.86 10.21
N ALA A 339 19.17 -15.57 10.54
CA ALA A 339 19.43 -14.47 9.64
C ALA A 339 19.95 -13.22 10.37
N LEU A 340 20.70 -12.41 9.63
CA LEU A 340 21.28 -11.16 10.09
C LEU A 340 20.94 -10.04 9.11
N PHE A 341 20.44 -8.92 9.63
CA PHE A 341 20.20 -7.69 8.86
C PHE A 341 21.03 -6.53 9.43
N ILE A 342 21.92 -5.96 8.60
CA ILE A 342 22.81 -4.87 9.02
C ILE A 342 22.18 -3.53 8.64
N ALA A 343 21.79 -2.75 9.65
CA ALA A 343 21.10 -1.47 9.55
C ALA A 343 21.79 -0.35 10.37
N THR A 344 23.14 -0.37 10.41
CA THR A 344 23.96 0.52 11.24
C THR A 344 23.93 1.98 10.81
N GLY A 345 23.58 2.26 9.55
CA GLY A 345 23.52 3.62 9.01
C GLY A 345 24.88 4.33 8.95
N ALA A 346 24.86 5.62 8.61
CA ALA A 346 26.06 6.44 8.46
C ALA A 346 26.18 7.47 9.62
N HIS A 347 26.75 7.04 10.75
CA HIS A 347 26.90 7.88 11.95
C HIS A 347 28.16 8.76 11.98
N GLY A 348 29.00 8.69 10.95
CA GLY A 348 30.19 9.52 10.80
C GLY A 348 29.93 10.77 9.97
N GLY A 349 30.62 11.87 10.30
CA GLY A 349 30.62 13.08 9.49
C GLY A 349 31.67 13.08 8.40
N MET A 350 31.46 13.94 7.40
CA MET A 350 32.48 14.23 6.39
C MET A 350 33.54 15.18 6.97
N ARG A 351 34.82 14.82 6.83
CA ARG A 351 35.93 15.71 7.18
C ARG A 351 36.11 16.79 6.12
N LEU A 352 36.51 17.98 6.56
CA LEU A 352 36.82 19.09 5.65
C LEU A 352 38.17 18.88 4.95
N ARG A 353 39.07 18.11 5.57
CA ARG A 353 40.45 17.89 5.13
C ARG A 353 41.18 19.21 4.94
N ALA A 354 40.96 20.13 5.87
CA ALA A 354 41.54 21.47 5.87
C ALA A 354 42.43 21.65 7.09
N GLU A 355 43.44 22.53 6.95
CA GLU A 355 44.26 22.93 8.09
C GLU A 355 43.38 23.53 9.19
N GLY A 356 43.59 23.09 10.43
CA GLY A 356 42.82 23.53 11.58
C GLY A 356 41.48 22.82 11.80
N GLU A 357 41.16 21.74 11.08
CA GLU A 357 39.89 21.00 11.28
C GLU A 357 39.77 20.33 12.66
N GLU A 358 40.88 20.13 13.37
CA GLU A 358 40.94 19.58 14.72
C GLU A 358 41.09 20.66 15.81
N LEU A 359 41.00 21.95 15.46
CA LEU A 359 41.12 23.05 16.43
C LEU A 359 39.94 23.04 17.43
N PRO A 360 40.18 23.45 18.69
CA PRO A 360 39.11 23.63 19.67
C PRO A 360 38.00 24.56 19.15
N GLY A 361 36.76 24.10 19.21
CA GLY A 361 35.59 24.82 18.71
C GLY A 361 35.14 24.41 17.30
N VAL A 362 35.93 23.60 16.57
CA VAL A 362 35.48 22.92 15.36
C VAL A 362 34.79 21.62 15.75
N ILE A 363 33.50 21.50 15.43
CA ILE A 363 32.67 20.34 15.81
C ILE A 363 31.99 19.78 14.58
N GLU A 364 32.10 18.46 14.39
CA GLU A 364 31.39 17.74 13.34
C GLU A 364 29.87 17.78 13.57
N GLY A 365 29.09 18.05 12.51
CA GLY A 365 27.67 18.37 12.62
C GLY A 365 26.79 17.25 13.20
N ILE A 366 27.00 16.00 12.80
CA ILE A 366 26.26 14.84 13.34
C ILE A 366 26.62 14.64 14.81
N ARG A 367 27.90 14.76 15.20
CA ARG A 367 28.35 14.70 16.59
C ARG A 367 27.73 15.82 17.42
N PHE A 368 27.68 17.04 16.89
CA PHE A 368 27.04 18.19 17.53
C PHE A 368 25.55 17.92 17.78
N LEU A 369 24.79 17.53 16.75
CA LEU A 369 23.36 17.24 16.88
C LEU A 369 23.09 16.07 17.82
N ARG A 370 23.90 15.00 17.73
CA ARG A 370 23.80 13.84 18.61
C ARG A 370 24.00 14.21 20.07
N ALA A 371 25.05 14.96 20.38
CA ALA A 371 25.33 15.40 21.75
C ALA A 371 24.15 16.21 22.32
N VAL A 372 23.63 17.17 21.54
CA VAL A 372 22.46 17.97 21.95
C VAL A 372 21.23 17.09 22.14
N ASN A 373 20.94 16.18 21.22
CA ASN A 373 19.75 15.34 21.27
C ASN A 373 19.80 14.30 22.40
N LEU A 374 20.99 13.83 22.78
CA LEU A 374 21.21 12.96 23.95
C LEU A 374 21.24 13.74 25.28
N GLY A 375 21.05 15.06 25.26
CA GLY A 375 21.00 15.89 26.47
C GLY A 375 22.36 16.28 27.03
N GLU A 376 23.44 16.11 26.26
CA GLU A 376 24.77 16.59 26.66
C GLU A 376 24.80 18.13 26.70
N LYS A 377 25.58 18.68 27.64
CA LYS A 377 25.79 20.13 27.72
C LYS A 377 26.76 20.57 26.63
N VAL A 378 26.21 21.02 25.50
CA VAL A 378 27.00 21.56 24.38
C VAL A 378 27.07 23.08 24.49
N GLN A 379 28.29 23.62 24.58
CA GLN A 379 28.53 25.07 24.56
C GLN A 379 28.72 25.57 23.12
N VAL A 380 28.08 26.69 22.79
CA VAL A 380 28.25 27.37 21.51
C VAL A 380 28.78 28.78 21.72
N GLY A 381 29.64 29.23 20.81
CA GLY A 381 30.16 30.60 20.82
C GLY A 381 29.09 31.64 20.47
N LYS A 382 29.41 32.92 20.69
CA LYS A 382 28.51 34.05 20.31
C LYS A 382 28.32 34.15 18.79
N LYS A 383 29.34 33.77 18.00
CA LYS A 383 29.32 33.75 16.54
C LYS A 383 29.66 32.33 16.08
N VAL A 384 28.80 31.75 15.25
CA VAL A 384 28.93 30.38 14.75
C VAL A 384 28.93 30.38 13.22
N ALA A 385 29.89 29.69 12.62
CA ALA A 385 29.87 29.37 11.19
C ALA A 385 29.52 27.88 11.03
N VAL A 386 28.54 27.58 10.18
CA VAL A 386 28.14 26.21 9.84
C VAL A 386 28.54 25.95 8.40
N ILE A 387 29.39 24.96 8.18
CA ILE A 387 29.89 24.62 6.85
C ILE A 387 29.00 23.55 6.22
N GLY A 388 28.33 23.86 5.12
CA GLY A 388 27.42 22.95 4.41
C GLY A 388 26.08 23.58 4.04
N GLY A 389 25.29 22.90 3.21
CA GLY A 389 23.99 23.40 2.72
C GLY A 389 22.86 22.38 2.72
N GLY A 390 23.06 21.21 3.32
CA GLY A 390 22.03 20.18 3.47
C GLY A 390 21.24 20.30 4.77
N ASN A 391 20.30 19.38 4.98
CA ASN A 391 19.43 19.37 6.16
C ASN A 391 20.21 19.39 7.47
N THR A 392 21.30 18.62 7.57
CA THR A 392 22.21 18.64 8.74
C THR A 392 22.76 20.03 9.04
N ALA A 393 23.12 20.82 8.02
CA ALA A 393 23.65 22.17 8.20
C ALA A 393 22.56 23.12 8.72
N VAL A 394 21.34 23.03 8.18
CA VAL A 394 20.18 23.82 8.66
C VAL A 394 19.84 23.46 10.11
N ASP A 395 19.78 22.16 10.42
CA ASP A 395 19.50 21.67 11.76
C ASP A 395 20.59 22.09 12.76
N CYS A 396 21.88 22.02 12.38
CA CYS A 396 22.99 22.54 13.19
C CYS A 396 22.85 24.05 13.43
N ALA A 397 22.57 24.84 12.40
CA ALA A 397 22.45 26.29 12.50
C ALA A 397 21.30 26.71 13.42
N ARG A 398 20.13 26.08 13.25
CA ARG A 398 18.94 26.32 14.08
C ARG A 398 19.18 25.89 15.52
N THR A 399 19.86 24.76 15.73
CA THR A 399 20.20 24.25 17.07
C THR A 399 21.20 25.16 17.77
N ALA A 400 22.27 25.60 17.09
CA ALA A 400 23.22 26.58 17.63
C ALA A 400 22.55 27.89 18.03
N LYS A 401 21.57 28.37 17.23
CA LYS A 401 20.78 29.56 17.58
C LYS A 401 19.97 29.36 18.87
N ARG A 402 19.36 28.18 19.04
CA ARG A 402 18.61 27.82 20.26
C ARG A 402 19.49 27.66 21.49
N LEU A 403 20.74 27.25 21.32
CA LEU A 403 21.74 27.16 22.39
C LEU A 403 22.36 28.52 22.77
N GLY A 404 21.92 29.63 22.16
CA GLY A 404 22.29 30.99 22.57
C GLY A 404 23.30 31.70 21.66
N ALA A 405 23.62 31.16 20.48
CA ALA A 405 24.45 31.89 19.52
C ALA A 405 23.78 33.21 19.09
N LYS A 406 24.52 34.32 19.15
CA LYS A 406 24.01 35.65 18.73
C LYS A 406 23.94 35.74 17.22
N GLU A 407 24.96 35.24 16.53
CA GLU A 407 25.11 35.27 15.08
C GLU A 407 25.41 33.85 14.58
N VAL A 408 24.66 33.36 13.59
CA VAL A 408 24.90 32.07 12.93
C VAL A 408 24.96 32.31 11.43
N LYS A 409 26.04 31.89 10.78
CA LYS A 409 26.23 31.98 9.33
C LYS A 409 26.35 30.59 8.74
N ILE A 410 25.55 30.29 7.72
CA ILE A 410 25.72 29.09 6.90
C ILE A 410 26.66 29.45 5.75
N VAL A 411 27.75 28.70 5.62
CA VAL A 411 28.74 28.85 4.56
C VAL A 411 28.59 27.66 3.63
N TYR A 412 28.11 27.93 2.42
CA TYR A 412 27.88 26.91 1.40
C TYR A 412 28.71 27.20 0.16
N ARG A 413 29.35 26.15 -0.38
CA ARG A 413 30.30 26.26 -1.49
C ARG A 413 29.66 26.46 -2.88
N ARG A 414 28.33 26.45 -2.95
CA ARG A 414 27.54 26.55 -4.19
C ARG A 414 26.46 27.62 -4.03
N SER A 415 25.68 27.84 -5.07
CA SER A 415 24.58 28.81 -5.04
C SER A 415 23.45 28.37 -4.10
N ARG A 416 22.59 29.34 -3.72
CA ARG A 416 21.40 29.07 -2.90
C ARG A 416 20.43 28.10 -3.58
N SER A 417 20.28 28.17 -4.90
CA SER A 417 19.45 27.27 -5.71
C SER A 417 19.95 25.82 -5.75
N GLU A 418 21.23 25.61 -5.46
CA GLU A 418 21.84 24.27 -5.43
C GLU A 418 21.84 23.65 -4.02
N MET A 419 21.29 24.34 -3.01
CA MET A 419 21.23 23.81 -1.65
C MET A 419 20.37 22.54 -1.60
N PRO A 420 20.90 21.40 -1.10
CA PRO A 420 20.13 20.16 -1.01
C PRO A 420 19.20 20.10 0.20
N ALA A 421 19.20 21.11 1.07
CA ALA A 421 18.24 21.18 2.17
C ALA A 421 16.82 21.36 1.60
N SER A 422 15.86 20.60 2.11
CA SER A 422 14.46 20.81 1.73
C SER A 422 13.96 22.14 2.29
N ALA A 423 13.07 22.81 1.54
CA ALA A 423 12.45 24.07 1.94
C ALA A 423 11.62 23.95 3.22
#